data_AF-A0A964LI47-F1
#
_entry.id   AF-A0A964LI47-F1
#
_cell.length_a   1.000
_cell.length_b   1.000
_cell.length_c   1.000
_cell.angle_alpha   90.00
_cell.angle_beta   90.00
_cell.angle_gamma   90.00
#
_symmetry.space_group_name_H-M   'P 1'
#
loop_
_entity.id
_entity.type
_entity.pdbx_description
1 polymer ?
#
loop_
_entity_poly.entity_id
_entity_poly.type
_entity_poly.pdbx_seq_one_letter_code
_entity_poly.pdbx_strand_id
1 'polypeptide(L)'
;MRYLLAASALGAIAACRPYNLQSTTAGQDGLIPAEQFARYGTEQAKLVAIGRSLAQWDGGTTAEARATQVTKAMEYAKTIPGVVTVVPDTLGYRLTVTFASGWRAAALPIDDGIAPEATPGVAAK
;
A
#
# COMPACT_ATOMS: atom_id res chain seq x y z
N MET A 1 40.84 8.67 27.80
CA MET A 1 40.54 7.59 26.82
C MET A 1 39.15 6.95 26.94
N ARG A 2 38.26 7.41 27.85
CA ARG A 2 36.86 6.94 27.92
C ARG A 2 35.89 7.70 27.00
N TYR A 3 36.23 8.93 26.62
CA TYR A 3 35.38 9.78 25.77
C TYR A 3 35.46 9.47 24.27
N LEU A 4 36.52 8.78 23.82
CA LEU A 4 36.69 8.37 22.42
C LEU A 4 35.78 7.19 22.04
N LEU A 5 35.47 6.29 22.97
CA LEU A 5 34.56 5.15 22.73
C LEU A 5 33.10 5.58 22.59
N ALA A 6 32.68 6.66 23.29
CA ALA A 6 31.31 7.16 23.21
C ALA A 6 31.03 7.89 21.88
N ALA A 7 32.01 8.60 21.32
CA ALA A 7 31.87 9.31 20.05
C ALA A 7 31.72 8.35 18.85
N SER A 8 32.41 7.20 18.88
CA SER A 8 32.31 6.17 17.83
C SER A 8 30.93 5.50 17.79
N ALA A 9 30.27 5.36 18.94
CA ALA A 9 28.95 4.73 19.02
C ALA A 9 27.84 5.63 18.46
N LEU A 10 27.94 6.95 18.63
CA LEU A 10 26.96 7.92 18.09
C LEU A 10 27.02 8.05 16.56
N GLY A 11 28.21 7.94 15.96
CA GLY A 11 28.38 7.97 14.50
C GLY A 11 27.76 6.75 13.78
N ALA A 12 27.77 5.58 14.42
CA ALA A 12 27.21 4.36 13.85
C ALA A 12 25.68 4.40 13.71
N ILE A 13 24.97 5.15 14.58
CA ILE A 13 23.51 5.27 14.55
C ILE A 13 23.07 6.28 13.47
N ALA A 14 23.88 7.30 13.19
CA ALA A 14 23.61 8.29 12.14
C ALA A 14 23.92 7.78 10.71
N ALA A 15 24.69 6.70 10.58
CA ALA A 15 24.96 6.05 9.29
C ALA A 15 23.80 5.18 8.79
N CYS A 16 22.86 4.81 9.68
CA CYS A 16 21.59 4.21 9.29
C CYS A 16 20.72 5.29 8.64
N ARG A 17 20.83 5.46 7.32
CA ARG A 17 19.86 6.28 6.57
C ARG A 17 18.46 5.77 6.89
N PRO A 18 17.51 6.65 7.26
CA PRO A 18 16.12 6.25 7.33
C PRO A 18 15.67 5.92 5.90
N TYR A 19 15.59 4.62 5.58
CA TYR A 19 14.98 4.13 4.35
C TYR A 19 13.46 4.22 4.46
N ASN A 20 12.94 5.45 4.60
CA ASN A 20 11.53 5.72 4.44
C ASN A 20 11.28 6.08 2.97
N LEU A 21 10.96 5.08 2.16
CA LEU A 21 10.67 5.24 0.74
C LEU A 21 9.20 5.51 0.44
N GLN A 22 8.34 5.56 1.48
CA GLN A 22 6.88 5.60 1.32
C GLN A 22 6.43 6.77 0.45
N SER A 23 6.97 7.97 0.65
CA SER A 23 6.62 9.15 -0.16
C SER A 23 6.95 8.99 -1.64
N THR A 24 7.98 8.22 -1.96
CA THR A 24 8.45 8.00 -3.34
C THR A 24 7.77 6.79 -3.99
N THR A 25 7.37 5.79 -3.21
CA THR A 25 6.82 4.52 -3.73
C THR A 25 5.29 4.44 -3.66
N ALA A 26 4.65 5.21 -2.78
CA ALA A 26 3.20 5.18 -2.56
C ALA A 26 2.47 6.45 -3.04
N GLY A 27 3.20 7.52 -3.38
CA GLY A 27 2.61 8.76 -3.88
C GLY A 27 1.83 8.54 -5.19
N GLN A 28 0.69 9.23 -5.32
CA GLN A 28 -0.15 9.19 -6.52
C GLN A 28 0.16 10.35 -7.51
N ASP A 29 1.12 11.20 -7.17
CA ASP A 29 1.49 12.36 -7.98
C ASP A 29 2.02 11.93 -9.36
N GLY A 30 1.49 12.54 -10.42
CA GLY A 30 1.87 12.25 -11.79
C GLY A 30 1.29 10.94 -12.36
N LEU A 31 0.50 10.20 -11.59
CA LEU A 31 -0.28 9.07 -12.09
C LEU A 31 -1.60 9.55 -12.71
N ILE A 32 -2.18 8.69 -13.56
CA ILE A 32 -3.56 8.90 -14.02
C ILE A 32 -4.51 8.90 -12.81
N PRO A 33 -5.56 9.73 -12.78
CA PRO A 33 -6.51 9.73 -11.69
C PRO A 33 -7.12 8.35 -11.45
N ALA A 34 -7.24 7.94 -10.19
CA ALA A 34 -7.71 6.61 -9.82
C ALA A 34 -9.08 6.28 -10.42
N GLU A 35 -10.00 7.25 -10.42
CA GLU A 35 -11.32 7.09 -11.04
C GLU A 35 -11.22 6.89 -12.57
N GLN A 36 -10.30 7.58 -13.24
CA GLN A 36 -10.07 7.40 -14.66
C GLN A 36 -9.52 5.99 -14.96
N PHE A 37 -8.56 5.52 -14.15
CA PHE A 37 -8.02 4.17 -14.30
C PHE A 37 -9.06 3.08 -14.04
N ALA A 38 -9.93 3.27 -13.03
CA ALA A 38 -11.00 2.33 -12.72
C ALA A 38 -11.95 2.06 -13.91
N ARG A 39 -12.09 3.02 -14.83
CA ARG A 39 -12.94 2.89 -16.02
C ARG A 39 -12.34 2.00 -17.12
N TYR A 40 -11.06 1.64 -17.04
CA TYR A 40 -10.41 0.82 -18.07
C TYR A 40 -10.82 -0.65 -18.03
N GLY A 41 -11.40 -1.11 -16.92
CA GLY A 41 -11.93 -2.46 -16.81
C GLY A 41 -12.25 -2.86 -15.38
N THR A 42 -12.95 -3.98 -15.25
CA THR A 42 -13.43 -4.48 -13.96
C THR A 42 -12.29 -4.79 -12.99
N GLU A 43 -11.16 -5.32 -13.46
CA GLU A 43 -10.02 -5.61 -12.58
C GLU A 43 -9.29 -4.32 -12.16
N GLN A 44 -9.25 -3.31 -13.03
CA GLN A 44 -8.69 -2.00 -12.70
C GLN A 44 -9.52 -1.30 -11.62
N ALA A 45 -10.84 -1.35 -11.73
CA ALA A 45 -11.75 -0.87 -10.68
C ALA A 45 -11.49 -1.59 -9.34
N LYS A 46 -11.35 -2.92 -9.36
CA LYS A 46 -11.03 -3.70 -8.15
C LYS A 46 -9.67 -3.32 -7.57
N LEU A 47 -8.65 -3.12 -8.41
CA LEU A 47 -7.33 -2.71 -7.95
C LEU A 47 -7.38 -1.33 -7.27
N VAL A 48 -8.16 -0.40 -7.83
CA VAL A 48 -8.39 0.93 -7.21
C VAL A 48 -9.09 0.79 -5.87
N ALA A 49 -10.13 -0.03 -5.75
CA ALA A 49 -10.79 -0.26 -4.47
C ALA A 49 -9.84 -0.85 -3.41
N ILE A 50 -8.99 -1.80 -3.80
CA ILE A 50 -7.95 -2.35 -2.89
C ILE A 50 -6.96 -1.25 -2.47
N GLY A 51 -6.55 -0.39 -3.40
CA GLY A 51 -5.67 0.74 -3.12
C GLY A 51 -6.30 1.75 -2.14
N ARG A 52 -7.58 2.08 -2.32
CA ARG A 52 -8.35 2.91 -1.39
C ARG A 52 -8.47 2.26 -0.02
N SER A 53 -8.68 0.95 0.03
CA SER A 53 -8.74 0.21 1.30
C SER A 53 -7.39 0.28 2.03
N LEU A 54 -6.29 0.19 1.29
CA LEU A 54 -4.96 0.34 1.85
C LEU A 54 -4.74 1.75 2.42
N ALA A 55 -5.25 2.80 1.80
CA ALA A 55 -5.17 4.16 2.35
C ALA A 55 -6.12 4.39 3.54
N GLN A 56 -7.34 3.86 3.51
CA GLN A 56 -8.34 4.00 4.57
C GLN A 56 -7.82 3.57 5.95
N TRP A 57 -6.98 2.54 5.98
CA TRP A 57 -6.41 1.99 7.22
C TRP A 57 -5.02 2.54 7.56
N ASP A 58 -4.57 3.61 6.92
CA ASP A 58 -3.30 4.25 7.26
C ASP A 58 -3.38 4.87 8.67
N GLY A 59 -2.74 4.20 9.63
CA GLY A 59 -2.66 4.62 11.03
C GLY A 59 -1.36 5.34 11.39
N GLY A 60 -0.52 5.68 10.40
CA GLY A 60 0.77 6.35 10.61
C GLY A 60 1.98 5.41 10.52
N THR A 61 3.13 5.91 10.99
CA THR A 61 4.45 5.35 10.64
C THR A 61 4.96 4.24 11.57
N THR A 62 4.16 3.76 12.52
CA THR A 62 4.59 2.67 13.42
C THR A 62 4.48 1.32 12.72
N ALA A 63 5.28 0.35 13.16
CA ALA A 63 5.22 -1.00 12.61
C ALA A 63 3.84 -1.64 12.84
N GLU A 64 3.23 -1.39 13.99
CA GLU A 64 1.91 -1.87 14.38
C GLU A 64 0.80 -1.24 13.53
N ALA A 65 0.87 0.08 13.28
CA ALA A 65 -0.06 0.76 12.39
C ALA A 65 0.05 0.20 10.97
N ARG A 66 1.28 0.00 10.47
CA ARG A 66 1.51 -0.58 9.15
C ARG A 66 1.02 -2.02 9.02
N ALA A 67 1.25 -2.84 10.06
CA ALA A 67 0.76 -4.21 10.09
C ALA A 67 -0.77 -4.26 10.08
N THR A 68 -1.43 -3.34 10.80
CA THR A 68 -2.89 -3.21 10.82
C THR A 68 -3.41 -2.81 9.44
N GLN A 69 -2.82 -1.77 8.84
CA GLN A 69 -3.16 -1.27 7.50
C GLN A 69 -3.10 -2.39 6.46
N VAL A 70 -1.98 -3.11 6.40
CA VAL A 70 -1.76 -4.21 5.45
C VAL A 70 -2.73 -5.36 5.70
N THR A 71 -2.89 -5.79 6.96
CA THR A 71 -3.79 -6.89 7.32
C THR A 71 -5.23 -6.57 6.92
N LYS A 72 -5.73 -5.38 7.24
CA LYS A 72 -7.09 -4.95 6.93
C LYS A 72 -7.34 -4.84 5.42
N ALA A 73 -6.40 -4.26 4.68
CA ALA A 73 -6.50 -4.16 3.23
C ALA A 73 -6.44 -5.53 2.54
N MET A 74 -5.63 -6.47 3.08
CA MET A 74 -5.61 -7.86 2.60
C MET A 74 -6.92 -8.60 2.89
N GLU A 75 -7.52 -8.40 4.07
CA GLU A 75 -8.85 -8.93 4.41
C GLU A 75 -9.91 -8.42 3.43
N TYR A 76 -9.92 -7.11 3.17
CA TYR A 76 -10.80 -6.50 2.18
C TYR A 76 -10.59 -7.06 0.78
N ALA A 77 -9.33 -7.12 0.30
CA ALA A 77 -9.02 -7.62 -1.04
C ALA A 77 -9.52 -9.07 -1.26
N LYS A 78 -9.54 -9.91 -0.21
CA LYS A 78 -10.07 -11.28 -0.26
C LYS A 78 -11.59 -11.36 -0.41
N THR A 79 -12.35 -10.30 -0.09
CA THR A 79 -13.80 -10.29 -0.31
C THR A 79 -14.18 -10.00 -1.76
N ILE A 80 -13.24 -9.45 -2.54
CA ILE A 80 -13.48 -9.04 -3.92
C ILE A 80 -13.50 -10.26 -4.86
N PRO A 81 -14.58 -10.46 -5.64
CA PRO A 81 -14.65 -11.56 -6.60
C PRO A 81 -13.53 -11.53 -7.64
N GLY A 82 -12.90 -12.68 -7.88
CA GLY A 82 -11.85 -12.83 -8.88
C GLY A 82 -10.45 -12.43 -8.40
N VAL A 83 -10.27 -12.02 -7.15
CA VAL A 83 -8.94 -11.96 -6.53
C VAL A 83 -8.52 -13.38 -6.16
N VAL A 84 -7.32 -13.79 -6.58
CA VAL A 84 -6.76 -15.13 -6.35
C VAL A 84 -5.70 -15.11 -5.24
N THR A 85 -4.76 -14.16 -5.31
CA THR A 85 -3.74 -13.99 -4.27
C THR A 85 -3.53 -12.52 -3.95
N VAL A 86 -3.16 -12.27 -2.69
CA VAL A 86 -2.76 -10.95 -2.19
C VAL A 86 -1.51 -11.17 -1.35
N VAL A 87 -0.40 -10.54 -1.75
CA VAL A 87 0.88 -10.67 -1.08
C VAL A 87 1.33 -9.28 -0.63
N PRO A 88 1.64 -9.07 0.66
CA PRO A 88 2.15 -7.80 1.12
C PRO A 88 3.61 -7.62 0.69
N ASP A 89 3.91 -6.43 0.16
CA ASP A 89 5.27 -5.97 -0.13
C ASP A 89 5.57 -4.82 0.81
N THR A 90 6.17 -5.15 1.96
CA THR A 90 6.43 -4.21 3.05
C THR A 90 7.51 -3.19 2.68
N LEU A 91 8.45 -3.53 1.79
CA LEU A 91 9.47 -2.61 1.30
C LEU A 91 8.92 -1.65 0.24
N GLY A 92 8.07 -2.15 -0.66
CA GLY A 92 7.41 -1.35 -1.70
C GLY A 92 6.17 -0.59 -1.23
N TYR A 93 5.84 -0.65 0.06
CA TYR A 93 4.66 -0.04 0.67
C TYR A 93 3.33 -0.37 -0.04
N ARG A 94 3.18 -1.58 -0.56
CA ARG A 94 2.07 -1.96 -1.45
C ARG A 94 1.57 -3.38 -1.23
N LEU A 95 0.47 -3.73 -1.89
CA LEU A 95 0.03 -5.11 -2.04
C LEU A 95 0.27 -5.55 -3.49
N THR A 96 0.71 -6.79 -3.67
CA THR A 96 0.70 -7.45 -4.98
C THR A 96 -0.55 -8.32 -5.08
N VAL A 97 -1.42 -8.02 -6.02
CA VAL A 97 -2.70 -8.71 -6.24
C VAL A 97 -2.60 -9.52 -7.53
N THR A 98 -3.02 -10.77 -7.50
CA THR A 98 -3.22 -11.59 -8.70
C THR A 98 -4.71 -11.85 -8.89
N PHE A 99 -5.23 -11.54 -10.07
CA PHE A 99 -6.62 -11.78 -10.44
C PHE A 99 -6.79 -13.10 -11.20
N ALA A 100 -8.04 -13.56 -11.33
CA ALA A 100 -8.41 -14.80 -12.01
C ALA A 100 -8.06 -14.80 -13.50
N SER A 101 -7.95 -13.63 -14.13
CA SER A 101 -7.44 -13.47 -15.48
C SER A 101 -5.95 -13.83 -15.63
N GLY A 102 -5.23 -13.96 -14.51
CA GLY A 102 -3.77 -14.05 -14.47
C GLY A 102 -3.09 -12.68 -14.40
N TRP A 103 -3.83 -11.58 -14.46
CA TRP A 103 -3.26 -10.24 -14.29
C TRP A 103 -2.70 -10.07 -12.87
N ARG A 104 -1.43 -9.69 -12.78
CA ARG A 104 -0.73 -9.40 -11.53
C ARG A 104 -0.38 -7.93 -11.47
N ALA A 105 -0.84 -7.25 -10.44
CA ALA A 105 -0.69 -5.79 -10.31
C ALA A 105 -0.32 -5.38 -8.89
N ALA A 106 0.29 -4.20 -8.78
CA ALA A 106 0.60 -3.54 -7.53
C ALA A 106 -0.56 -2.61 -7.13
N ALA A 107 -1.17 -2.84 -5.98
CA ALA A 107 -2.07 -1.89 -5.34
C ALA A 107 -1.27 -0.98 -4.39
N LEU A 108 -1.15 0.28 -4.77
CA LEU A 108 -0.60 1.35 -3.94
C LEU A 108 -1.73 1.95 -3.07
N PRO A 109 -1.42 2.57 -1.92
CA PRO A 109 -2.40 3.38 -1.20
C PRO A 109 -2.95 4.50 -2.11
N ILE A 110 -4.27 4.64 -2.15
CA ILE A 110 -4.96 5.72 -2.88
C ILE A 110 -5.76 6.53 -1.87
N ASP A 111 -5.20 7.64 -1.41
CA ASP A 111 -5.84 8.55 -0.47
C ASP A 111 -6.56 9.68 -1.22
N ASP A 112 -7.64 9.34 -1.91
CA ASP A 112 -8.49 10.28 -2.66
C ASP A 112 -9.78 10.65 -1.91
N GLY A 113 -9.89 10.26 -0.63
CA GLY A 113 -11.07 10.48 0.21
C GLY A 113 -12.30 9.65 -0.16
N ILE A 114 -12.19 8.74 -1.13
CA ILE A 114 -13.30 7.90 -1.59
C ILE A 114 -13.23 6.53 -0.89
N ALA A 115 -14.36 6.11 -0.31
CA ALA A 115 -14.46 4.79 0.31
C ALA A 115 -14.23 3.67 -0.72
N PRO A 116 -13.58 2.55 -0.36
CA PRO A 116 -13.31 1.45 -1.27
C PRO A 116 -14.56 0.91 -1.97
N GLU A 117 -15.66 0.78 -1.23
CA GLU A 117 -16.96 0.28 -1.70
C GLU A 117 -17.66 1.25 -2.66
N ALA A 118 -17.30 2.54 -2.62
CA ALA A 118 -17.79 3.55 -3.54
C ALA A 118 -17.05 3.54 -4.89
N THR A 119 -16.09 2.63 -5.08
CA THR A 119 -15.39 2.49 -6.37
C THR A 119 -16.33 1.95 -7.44
N PRO A 120 -16.55 2.69 -8.55
CA PRO A 120 -17.44 2.23 -9.62
C PRO A 120 -17.03 0.87 -10.16
N GLY A 121 -17.98 -0.05 -10.30
CA GLY A 121 -17.73 -1.38 -10.88
C GLY A 121 -17.18 -2.43 -9.91
N VAL A 122 -17.10 -2.12 -8.60
CA VAL A 122 -16.72 -3.10 -7.57
C VAL A 122 -17.97 -3.56 -6.82
N ALA A 123 -18.38 -4.81 -7.04
CA ALA A 123 -19.31 -5.49 -6.15
C ALA A 123 -18.49 -6.13 -5.02
N ALA A 124 -18.38 -5.46 -3.88
CA ALA A 124 -17.96 -6.11 -2.64
C ALA A 124 -19.04 -7.13 -2.24
N LYS A 125 -18.64 -8.34 -1.85
CA LYS A 125 -19.56 -9.37 -1.36
C LYS A 125 -19.98 -9.10 0.07
#